data_AF-A0AB74CIZ3-F1
#
_entry.id   AF-A0AB74CIZ3-F1
#
_cell.length_a   1.000
_cell.length_b   1.000
_cell.length_c   1.000
_cell.angle_alpha   90.00
_cell.angle_beta   90.00
_cell.angle_gamma   90.00
#
_symmetry.space_group_name_H-M   'P 1'
#
loop_
_entity.id
_entity.type
_entity.pdbx_description
1 polymer ?
#
loop_
_entity_poly.entity_id
_entity_poly.type
_entity_poly.pdbx_seq_one_letter_code
_entity_poly.pdbx_strand_id
1 'polypeptide(L)'
;MARFPTISAEERTPTTDFIEQGIRQTFAKEPSQVEWKDASGTTLGPYAALPHGSPSLSPSLDKRELAVLAVMTEYDAPYVLYAHSEIALAAGLSREQIQQAVDGMVSDGLDEQEAMVYSLALKLATLRR
;
A
#
# COMPACT_ATOMS: atom_id res chain seq x y z
N MET A 1 -3.71 12.33 10.26
CA MET A 1 -4.06 11.69 11.55
C MET A 1 -5.12 10.64 11.29
N ALA A 2 -4.87 9.38 11.65
CA ALA A 2 -5.87 8.32 11.54
C ALA A 2 -6.95 8.49 12.63
N ARG A 3 -8.21 8.17 12.32
CA ARG A 3 -9.35 8.29 13.25
C ARG A 3 -9.50 7.10 14.20
N PHE A 4 -8.58 6.14 14.19
CA PHE A 4 -8.68 4.91 14.99
C PHE A 4 -7.93 5.02 16.32
N PRO A 5 -8.47 4.41 17.39
CA PRO A 5 -7.82 4.39 18.70
C PRO A 5 -6.63 3.43 18.74
N THR A 6 -5.71 3.68 19.66
CA THR A 6 -4.53 2.85 19.94
C THR A 6 -4.93 1.51 20.55
N ILE A 7 -4.28 0.42 20.12
CA ILE A 7 -4.40 -0.89 20.79
C ILE A 7 -3.36 -0.95 21.91
N SER A 8 -3.83 -1.16 23.14
CA SER A 8 -2.96 -1.25 24.33
C SER A 8 -2.10 -2.52 24.30
N ALA A 9 -1.00 -2.55 25.07
CA ALA A 9 -0.10 -3.71 25.10
C ALA A 9 -0.77 -4.99 25.64
N GLU A 10 -1.80 -4.83 26.48
CA GLU A 10 -2.55 -5.91 27.14
C GLU A 10 -3.56 -6.58 26.20
N GLU A 11 -3.97 -5.88 25.14
CA GLU A 11 -4.96 -6.34 24.15
C GLU A 11 -4.29 -6.95 22.90
N ARG A 12 -2.97 -7.06 22.89
CA ARG A 12 -2.22 -7.59 21.73
C ARG A 12 -2.33 -9.11 21.67
N THR A 13 -2.75 -9.59 20.52
CA THR A 13 -2.65 -10.99 20.10
C THR A 13 -1.28 -11.28 19.46
N PRO A 14 -0.86 -12.56 19.35
CA PRO A 14 0.37 -12.94 18.66
C PRO A 14 0.48 -12.42 17.21
N THR A 15 -0.65 -12.29 16.52
CA THR A 15 -0.72 -11.74 15.16
C THR A 15 -0.43 -10.24 15.15
N THR A 16 -1.03 -9.48 16.06
CA THR A 16 -0.73 -8.04 16.26
C THR A 16 0.74 -7.80 16.62
N ASP A 17 1.32 -8.65 17.47
CA ASP A 17 2.74 -8.53 17.85
C ASP A 17 3.68 -8.84 16.68
N PHE A 18 3.38 -9.88 15.89
CA PHE A 18 4.13 -10.20 14.67
C PHE A 18 4.13 -9.01 13.70
N ILE A 19 2.98 -8.36 13.54
CA ILE A 19 2.83 -7.24 12.61
C ILE A 19 3.51 -5.98 13.16
N GLU A 20 3.41 -5.71 14.47
CA GLU A 20 4.18 -4.62 15.09
C GLU A 20 5.69 -4.85 14.97
N GLN A 21 6.15 -6.10 15.10
CA GLN A 21 7.56 -6.46 14.92
C GLN A 21 8.02 -6.27 13.47
N GLY A 22 7.19 -6.64 12.48
CA GLY A 22 7.45 -6.37 11.07
C GLY A 22 7.51 -4.87 10.73
N ILE A 23 6.61 -4.08 11.33
CA ILE A 23 6.62 -2.61 11.23
C ILE A 23 7.92 -2.06 11.84
N ARG A 24 8.30 -2.49 13.05
CA ARG A 24 9.55 -2.11 13.72
C ARG A 24 10.79 -2.40 12.87
N GLN A 25 10.88 -3.59 12.29
CA GLN A 25 12.03 -3.98 11.46
C GLN A 25 12.13 -3.14 10.18
N THR A 26 10.99 -2.73 9.61
CA THR A 26 10.94 -1.83 8.46
C THR A 26 11.44 -0.44 8.84
N PHE A 27 10.88 0.16 9.91
CA PHE A 27 11.25 1.50 10.35
C PHE A 27 12.62 1.59 11.04
N ALA A 28 13.19 0.49 11.53
CA ALA A 28 14.56 0.46 12.04
C ALA A 28 15.62 0.78 10.98
N LYS A 29 15.26 0.71 9.69
CA LYS A 29 16.13 1.09 8.57
C LYS A 29 15.99 2.56 8.18
N GLU A 30 14.97 3.24 8.70
CA GLU A 30 14.70 4.64 8.40
C GLU A 30 15.48 5.56 9.35
N PRO A 31 15.77 6.81 8.92
CA PRO A 31 16.41 7.79 9.78
C PRO A 31 15.62 8.05 11.08
N SER A 32 16.33 8.24 12.20
CA SER A 32 15.73 8.38 13.54
C SER A 32 14.76 9.55 13.70
N GLN A 33 14.78 10.51 12.78
CA GLN A 33 13.88 11.66 12.72
C GLN A 33 12.48 11.33 12.15
N VAL A 34 12.27 10.11 11.63
CA VAL A 34 10.96 9.67 11.13
C VAL A 34 10.13 9.17 12.32
N GLU A 35 9.14 9.96 12.72
CA GLU A 35 8.16 9.57 13.72
C GLU A 35 7.12 8.62 13.11
N TRP A 36 7.17 7.34 13.50
CA TRP A 36 6.26 6.30 13.02
C TRP A 36 5.29 5.81 14.11
N LYS A 37 5.38 6.39 15.31
CA LYS A 37 4.43 6.22 16.42
C LYS A 37 4.01 7.56 17.00
N ASP A 38 2.77 7.66 17.45
CA ASP A 38 2.32 8.80 18.25
C ASP A 38 2.73 8.69 19.73
N ALA A 39 2.38 9.72 20.51
CA ALA A 39 2.67 9.78 21.95
C ALA A 39 2.04 8.65 22.77
N SER A 40 0.98 8.00 22.25
CA SER A 40 0.34 6.82 22.84
C SER A 40 0.95 5.49 22.38
N GLY A 41 1.92 5.53 21.46
CA GLY A 41 2.58 4.35 20.91
C GLY A 41 1.84 3.68 19.75
N THR A 42 0.79 4.32 19.22
CA THR A 42 0.06 3.86 18.02
C THR A 42 0.93 4.03 16.79
N THR A 43 0.97 3.02 15.93
CA THR A 43 1.60 3.16 14.62
C THR A 43 0.86 4.21 13.78
N LEU A 44 1.59 5.18 13.24
CA LEU A 44 1.04 6.22 12.38
C LEU A 44 0.88 5.74 10.92
N GLY A 45 -0.15 6.24 10.24
CA GLY A 45 -0.33 6.03 8.80
C GLY A 45 -0.99 4.69 8.42
N PRO A 46 -0.79 4.22 7.17
CA PRO A 46 -1.49 3.04 6.63
C PRO A 46 -1.11 1.73 7.33
N TYR A 47 0.02 1.71 8.06
CA TYR A 47 0.50 0.56 8.82
C TYR A 47 -0.39 0.18 10.01
N ALA A 48 -1.24 1.10 10.50
CA ALA A 48 -2.18 0.82 11.59
C ALA A 48 -3.22 -0.26 11.24
N ALA A 49 -3.49 -0.47 9.95
CA ALA A 49 -4.45 -1.47 9.47
C ALA A 49 -3.83 -2.85 9.22
N LEU A 50 -2.50 -2.93 9.06
CA LEU A 50 -1.81 -4.18 8.78
C LEU A 50 -2.06 -5.28 9.82
N PRO A 51 -2.14 -5.01 11.14
CA PRO A 51 -2.42 -6.02 12.16
C PRO A 51 -3.68 -6.86 11.93
N HIS A 52 -4.59 -6.36 11.10
CA HIS A 52 -5.91 -6.90 10.84
C HIS A 52 -6.02 -7.65 9.49
N GLY A 53 -4.92 -7.79 8.74
CA GLY A 53 -4.89 -8.49 7.45
C GLY A 53 -3.61 -9.29 7.22
N SER A 54 -3.74 -10.53 6.70
CA SER A 54 -2.61 -11.36 6.30
C SER A 54 -2.53 -11.47 4.77
N PRO A 55 -1.45 -11.06 4.10
CA PRO A 55 -1.25 -11.41 2.70
C PRO A 55 -0.38 -12.68 2.59
N SER A 56 -0.99 -13.77 2.12
CA SER A 56 -0.28 -14.91 1.55
C SER A 56 -0.10 -14.67 0.04
N LEU A 57 1.11 -14.95 -0.48
CA LEU A 57 1.53 -14.87 -1.88
C LEU A 57 1.31 -13.50 -2.55
N SER A 58 2.14 -12.52 -2.16
CA SER A 58 2.15 -11.22 -2.84
C SER A 58 2.91 -11.30 -4.17
N PRO A 59 2.37 -10.76 -5.28
CA PRO A 59 3.17 -10.56 -6.48
C PRO A 59 4.35 -9.59 -6.20
N SER A 60 5.26 -9.45 -7.16
CA SER A 60 6.40 -8.52 -7.06
C SER A 60 5.92 -7.08 -6.78
N LEU A 61 6.80 -6.23 -6.23
CA LEU A 61 6.40 -4.93 -5.70
C LEU A 61 5.72 -4.06 -6.78
N ASP A 62 6.29 -4.02 -7.98
CA ASP A 62 5.72 -3.45 -9.21
C ASP A 62 4.26 -3.85 -9.45
N LYS A 63 3.96 -5.15 -9.43
CA LYS A 63 2.61 -5.69 -9.64
C LYS A 63 1.63 -5.32 -8.52
N ARG A 64 2.12 -5.22 -7.27
CA ARG A 64 1.29 -4.73 -6.15
C ARG A 64 0.91 -3.27 -6.35
N GLU A 65 1.87 -2.43 -6.73
CA GLU A 65 1.61 -1.01 -6.95
C GLU A 65 0.69 -0.79 -8.15
N LEU A 66 0.86 -1.53 -9.25
CA LEU A 66 -0.07 -1.52 -10.39
C LEU A 66 -1.50 -1.84 -9.97
N ALA A 67 -1.69 -2.85 -9.11
CA ALA A 67 -3.02 -3.19 -8.60
C ALA A 67 -3.61 -2.06 -7.75
N VAL A 68 -2.80 -1.37 -6.93
CA VAL A 68 -3.28 -0.22 -6.14
C VAL A 68 -3.61 0.97 -7.03
N LEU A 69 -2.74 1.32 -7.98
CA LEU A 69 -2.98 2.41 -8.94
C LEU A 69 -4.26 2.16 -9.76
N ALA A 70 -4.50 0.92 -10.20
CA ALA A 70 -5.74 0.53 -10.85
C ALA A 70 -6.98 0.78 -9.98
N VAL A 71 -6.90 0.51 -8.67
CA VAL A 71 -8.00 0.79 -7.74
C VAL A 71 -8.20 2.30 -7.59
N MET A 72 -7.14 3.10 -7.58
CA MET A 72 -7.22 4.56 -7.46
C MET A 72 -7.90 5.26 -8.64
N THR A 73 -8.11 4.58 -9.76
CA THR A 73 -8.96 5.08 -10.87
C THR A 73 -10.41 5.34 -10.44
N GLU A 74 -10.90 4.59 -9.44
CA GLU A 74 -12.29 4.63 -9.00
C GLU A 74 -12.51 5.39 -7.68
N TYR A 75 -11.46 5.55 -6.88
CA TYR A 75 -11.55 6.11 -5.53
C TYR A 75 -10.71 7.38 -5.38
N ASP A 76 -11.32 8.45 -4.90
CA ASP A 76 -10.64 9.70 -4.60
C ASP A 76 -9.93 9.62 -3.23
N ALA A 77 -8.71 9.08 -3.24
CA ALA A 77 -7.85 8.95 -2.06
C ALA A 77 -6.45 9.57 -2.31
N PRO A 78 -6.31 10.91 -2.24
CA PRO A 78 -5.10 11.61 -2.67
C PRO A 78 -3.80 11.15 -1.98
N TYR A 79 -3.87 10.82 -0.70
CA TYR A 79 -2.69 10.33 0.04
C TYR A 79 -2.24 8.94 -0.42
N VAL A 80 -3.20 8.04 -0.68
CA VAL A 80 -2.92 6.69 -1.18
C VAL A 80 -2.30 6.78 -2.57
N LEU A 81 -2.90 7.60 -3.44
CA LEU A 81 -2.38 7.84 -4.78
C LEU A 81 -0.93 8.38 -4.74
N TYR A 82 -0.66 9.40 -3.93
CA TYR A 82 0.69 9.93 -3.75
C TYR A 82 1.68 8.86 -3.27
N ALA A 83 1.36 8.17 -2.17
CA ALA A 83 2.27 7.21 -1.56
C ALA A 83 2.61 6.05 -2.51
N HIS A 84 1.59 5.49 -3.16
CA HIS A 84 1.76 4.35 -4.07
C HIS A 84 2.37 4.75 -5.42
N SER A 85 2.23 6.01 -5.85
CA SER A 85 2.98 6.53 -7.00
C SER A 85 4.48 6.59 -6.72
N GLU A 86 4.89 7.05 -5.53
CA GLU A 86 6.31 7.11 -5.16
C GLU A 86 6.91 5.70 -4.98
N ILE A 87 6.15 4.74 -4.44
CA ILE A 87 6.59 3.35 -4.32
C ILE A 87 6.68 2.69 -5.72
N ALA A 88 5.74 2.96 -6.62
CA ALA A 88 5.77 2.46 -8.00
C ALA A 88 7.02 2.95 -8.75
N LEU A 89 7.39 4.23 -8.58
CA LEU A 89 8.64 4.78 -9.13
C LEU A 89 9.86 4.02 -8.58
N ALA A 90 9.91 3.81 -7.26
CA ALA A 90 10.99 3.06 -6.63
C ALA A 90 11.04 1.57 -7.07
N ALA A 91 9.90 1.01 -7.48
CA ALA A 91 9.79 -0.34 -8.03
C ALA A 91 10.16 -0.44 -9.52
N GLY A 92 10.40 0.69 -10.20
CA GLY A 92 10.90 0.74 -11.58
C GLY A 92 9.89 1.19 -12.63
N LEU A 93 8.65 1.55 -12.24
CA LEU A 93 7.69 2.14 -13.18
C LEU A 93 8.11 3.56 -13.55
N SER A 94 7.81 3.99 -14.77
CA SER A 94 8.00 5.38 -15.18
C SER A 94 6.83 6.26 -14.72
N ARG A 95 7.06 7.58 -14.68
CA ARG A 95 6.00 8.57 -14.38
C ARG A 95 4.85 8.48 -15.39
N GLU A 96 5.18 8.24 -16.66
CA GLU A 96 4.22 8.06 -17.74
C GLU A 96 3.37 6.80 -17.52
N GLN A 97 3.99 5.68 -17.14
CA GLN A 97 3.26 4.44 -16.84
C GLN A 97 2.33 4.60 -15.65
N ILE A 98 2.77 5.31 -14.61
CA ILE A 98 1.95 5.63 -13.43
C ILE A 98 0.79 6.53 -13.83
N GLN A 99 1.03 7.58 -14.61
CA GLN A 99 -0.03 8.48 -15.07
C GLN A 99 -1.07 7.72 -15.91
N GLN A 100 -0.63 6.88 -16.85
CA GLN A 100 -1.52 6.03 -17.64
C GLN A 100 -2.34 5.09 -16.76
N ALA A 101 -1.73 4.47 -15.75
CA ALA A 101 -2.44 3.61 -14.80
C ALA A 101 -3.49 4.37 -13.97
N VAL A 102 -3.21 5.61 -13.57
CA VAL A 102 -4.16 6.48 -12.87
C VAL A 102 -5.30 6.92 -13.77
N ASP A 103 -5.04 7.09 -15.06
CA ASP A 103 -6.03 7.44 -16.08
C ASP A 103 -6.87 6.23 -16.55
N GLY A 104 -6.69 5.05 -15.95
CA GLY A 104 -7.44 3.84 -16.31
C GLY A 104 -6.92 3.12 -17.56
N MET A 105 -5.72 3.45 -18.03
CA MET A 105 -5.12 2.90 -19.24
C MET A 105 -4.08 1.82 -18.92
N VAL A 106 -4.01 0.78 -19.76
CA VAL A 106 -2.90 -0.19 -19.72
C VAL A 106 -1.72 0.42 -20.47
N SER A 107 -0.59 0.61 -19.81
CA SER A 107 0.64 1.13 -20.42
C SER A 107 1.27 0.14 -21.39
N ASP A 108 1.70 0.60 -22.57
CA ASP A 108 2.40 -0.22 -23.58
C ASP A 108 3.75 -0.79 -23.11
N GLY A 109 4.36 -0.19 -22.07
CA GLY A 109 5.65 -0.62 -21.52
C GLY A 109 5.58 -1.73 -20.46
N LEU A 110 4.39 -2.28 -20.19
CA LEU A 110 4.20 -3.35 -19.19
C LEU A 110 4.39 -4.73 -19.81
N ASP A 111 4.92 -5.67 -19.03
CA ASP A 111 4.92 -7.08 -19.38
C ASP A 111 3.51 -7.69 -19.31
N GLU A 112 3.35 -8.92 -19.81
CA GLU A 112 2.05 -9.60 -19.85
C GLU A 112 1.45 -9.81 -18.44
N GLN A 113 2.27 -10.09 -17.44
CA GLN A 113 1.80 -10.31 -16.08
C GLN A 113 1.39 -9.00 -15.41
N GLU A 114 2.17 -7.94 -15.60
CA GLU A 114 1.88 -6.59 -15.12
C GLU A 114 0.56 -6.08 -15.72
N ALA A 115 0.40 -6.20 -17.04
CA ALA A 115 -0.83 -5.80 -17.73
C ALA A 115 -2.04 -6.62 -17.25
N MET A 116 -1.87 -7.94 -17.03
CA MET A 116 -2.93 -8.80 -16.51
C MET A 116 -3.34 -8.42 -15.08
N VAL A 117 -2.37 -8.18 -14.19
CA VAL A 117 -2.63 -7.78 -12.79
C VAL A 117 -3.39 -6.45 -12.74
N TYR A 118 -2.90 -5.45 -13.48
CA TYR A 118 -3.56 -4.14 -13.57
C TYR A 118 -4.99 -4.27 -14.11
N SER A 119 -5.18 -4.98 -15.22
CA SER A 119 -6.48 -5.14 -15.86
C SER A 119 -7.49 -5.87 -14.98
N LEU A 120 -7.05 -6.92 -14.26
CA LEU A 120 -7.89 -7.63 -13.31
C LEU A 120 -8.31 -6.73 -12.15
N ALA A 121 -7.37 -5.98 -11.57
CA ALA A 121 -7.64 -5.05 -10.48
C ALA A 121 -8.63 -3.94 -10.90
N LEU A 122 -8.40 -3.32 -12.06
CA LEU A 122 -9.28 -2.31 -12.64
C LEU A 122 -10.69 -2.86 -12.86
N LYS A 123 -10.80 -4.07 -13.41
CA LYS A 123 -12.09 -4.73 -13.63
C LYS A 123 -12.82 -5.02 -12.32
N LEU A 124 -12.11 -5.48 -11.28
CA LEU A 124 -12.72 -5.72 -9.97
C LEU A 124 -13.16 -4.42 -9.28
N ALA A 125 -12.38 -3.35 -9.42
CA ALA A 125 -12.72 -2.03 -8.87
C ALA A 125 -13.99 -1.46 -9.52
N THR A 126 -14.11 -1.59 -10.84
CA THR A 126 -15.25 -1.07 -11.63
C THR A 126 -16.52 -1.92 -11.49
N LEU A 127 -16.41 -3.25 -11.38
CA LEU A 127 -17.56 -4.17 -11.20
C LEU A 127 -18.31 -4.00 -9.87
N ARG A 128 -17.76 -3.24 -8.93
CA ARG A 128 -18.34 -3.06 -7.59
C ARG A 128 -19.42 -1.97 -7.54
N ARG A 129 -19.67 -1.28 -8.66
CA ARG A 129 -20.78 -0.34 -8.86
C ARG A 129 -21.97 -1.04 -9.50
#